data_AF-A0AAU3KEN0-F1
#
_entry.id   AF-A0AAU3KEN0-F1
#
_cell.length_a   1.000
_cell.length_b   1.000
_cell.length_c   1.000
_cell.angle_alpha   90.00
_cell.angle_beta   90.00
_cell.angle_gamma   90.00
#
_symmetry.space_group_name_H-M   'P 1'
#
loop_
_entity.id
_entity.type
_entity.pdbx_description
1 polymer ?
#
loop_
_entity_poly.entity_id
_entity_poly.type
_entity_poly.pdbx_seq_one_letter_code
_entity_poly.pdbx_strand_id
1 'polypeptide(L)'
;MSELVPGGNTPLPGGTLTLRVPGPFDVSALVTDDGGKVGGDADFVFYNQPAAPGARLHGDTLTVDPAALRPGATRVTVVVSPADPGAALGGLPAPTLQVTGPGGRPLARFTPPRPERETVLLLAELYRRGAGWKLRALGQGYADGLAGLARDFGVDVTDDASSAQPSPGFTAPPSTAGVRMGAPARLSGAASRLSGVASRLSEAAARRSRPTGGPSSAGAGGSAPPAGVSPGSGYPAAGTPGPLAPADGFLGLVNSARAAAGSPPVSLDGRLGAAAQAHADDMASAGRLGTESRDGTSVHQRVTDTGYTYLTVGEHLVSGPRTPEEFVDYCLRTEQARRTLRDPAFTQVGVAHVTGSRTGDTYWTALWARPLMPGDLVRTAAEVTDLTNRERTRAGLPPLATDTLLTRAAQAHSTDMVVRAFYSHTGPDGSQPWDRAAAAGSTRRTIGENIACGQRSPAEVVEGWMNSPGHRANILKREFTHIGIGFAGGGKAGTYWTQLFGA
;
A
#
# COMPACT_ATOMS: atom_id res chain seq x y z
N MET A 1 -9.78 -31.95 -17.02
CA MET A 1 -10.22 -30.58 -16.76
C MET A 1 -11.70 -30.52 -17.12
N SER A 2 -12.56 -30.17 -16.17
CA SER A 2 -14.00 -30.06 -16.40
C SER A 2 -14.35 -28.63 -16.84
N GLU A 3 -15.01 -28.47 -17.97
CA GLU A 3 -15.63 -27.19 -18.33
C GLU A 3 -16.93 -27.06 -17.54
N LEU A 4 -17.03 -26.06 -16.68
CA LEU A 4 -18.24 -25.81 -15.89
C LEU A 4 -19.14 -24.81 -16.62
N VAL A 5 -20.44 -24.99 -16.45
CA VAL A 5 -21.48 -24.01 -16.81
C VAL A 5 -21.96 -23.31 -15.53
N PRO A 6 -22.65 -22.16 -15.62
CA PRO A 6 -23.25 -21.52 -14.43
C PRO A 6 -24.08 -22.53 -13.62
N GLY A 7 -23.87 -22.58 -12.30
CA GLY A 7 -24.48 -23.56 -11.39
C GLY A 7 -23.83 -24.96 -11.38
N GLY A 8 -22.98 -25.26 -12.36
CA GLY A 8 -22.20 -26.49 -12.44
C GLY A 8 -21.24 -26.64 -11.26
N ASN A 9 -21.00 -27.86 -10.79
CA ASN A 9 -20.12 -28.12 -9.66
C ASN A 9 -19.31 -29.42 -9.83
N THR A 10 -18.12 -29.45 -9.21
CA THR A 10 -17.22 -30.60 -9.22
C THR A 10 -16.64 -30.84 -7.81
N PRO A 11 -16.42 -32.10 -7.38
CA PRO A 11 -15.64 -32.36 -6.18
C PRO A 11 -14.21 -31.85 -6.33
N LEU A 12 -13.62 -31.40 -5.22
CA LEU A 12 -12.23 -30.95 -5.13
C LEU A 12 -11.39 -32.02 -4.43
N PRO A 13 -10.14 -32.26 -4.89
CA PRO A 13 -9.20 -33.09 -4.15
C PRO A 13 -8.78 -32.39 -2.84
N GLY A 14 -8.24 -33.16 -1.90
CA GLY A 14 -7.53 -32.58 -0.76
C GLY A 14 -6.23 -31.88 -1.20
N GLY A 15 -5.75 -30.95 -0.39
CA GLY A 15 -4.52 -30.17 -0.63
C GLY A 15 -4.79 -28.81 -1.28
N THR A 16 -3.72 -28.06 -1.51
CA THR A 16 -3.79 -26.69 -2.04
C THR A 16 -4.28 -26.64 -3.47
N LEU A 17 -5.24 -25.75 -3.70
CA LEU A 17 -5.84 -25.42 -4.99
C LEU A 17 -5.30 -24.09 -5.46
N THR A 18 -5.20 -23.92 -6.77
CA THR A 18 -4.79 -22.66 -7.41
C THR A 18 -5.92 -22.23 -8.33
N LEU A 19 -6.42 -21.03 -8.10
CA LEU A 19 -7.50 -20.38 -8.84
C LEU A 19 -6.92 -19.15 -9.53
N ARG A 20 -6.97 -19.11 -10.85
CA ARG A 20 -6.39 -18.03 -11.64
C ARG A 20 -7.44 -17.42 -12.56
N VAL A 21 -7.45 -16.09 -12.63
CA VAL A 21 -8.31 -15.34 -13.56
C VAL A 21 -7.43 -14.42 -14.41
N PRO A 22 -6.94 -14.89 -15.57
CA PRO A 22 -6.09 -14.06 -16.42
C PRO A 22 -6.89 -12.91 -17.02
N GLY A 23 -6.26 -11.73 -17.11
CA GLY A 23 -6.82 -10.55 -17.77
C GLY A 23 -6.73 -9.29 -16.91
N PRO A 24 -7.43 -8.21 -17.31
CA PRO A 24 -7.44 -6.94 -16.60
C PRO A 24 -8.40 -6.95 -15.40
N PHE A 25 -8.31 -7.99 -14.56
CA PHE A 25 -9.19 -8.18 -13.41
C PHE A 25 -8.39 -8.19 -12.12
N ASP A 26 -8.97 -7.59 -11.09
CA ASP A 26 -8.56 -7.83 -9.71
C ASP A 26 -9.35 -9.02 -9.16
N VAL A 27 -8.63 -9.94 -8.52
CA VAL A 27 -9.21 -11.11 -7.84
C VAL A 27 -9.27 -10.84 -6.35
N SER A 28 -10.42 -11.11 -5.74
CA SER A 28 -10.58 -11.13 -4.30
C SER A 28 -11.32 -12.39 -3.86
N ALA A 29 -11.24 -12.72 -2.57
CA ALA A 29 -11.93 -13.86 -2.00
C ALA A 29 -12.46 -13.61 -0.60
N LEU A 30 -13.66 -14.11 -0.31
CA LEU A 30 -14.26 -14.06 1.03
C LEU A 30 -14.30 -15.45 1.65
N VAL A 31 -13.71 -15.63 2.82
CA VAL A 31 -13.81 -16.85 3.61
C VAL A 31 -15.01 -16.72 4.56
N THR A 32 -16.02 -17.58 4.40
CA THR A 32 -17.30 -17.48 5.14
C THR A 32 -17.66 -18.78 5.85
N ASP A 33 -18.49 -18.63 6.88
CA ASP A 33 -19.10 -19.74 7.64
C ASP A 33 -20.38 -20.27 6.98
N ASP A 34 -21.09 -21.18 7.68
CA ASP A 34 -22.34 -21.78 7.19
C ASP A 34 -23.49 -20.78 7.06
N GLY A 35 -23.42 -19.64 7.77
CA GLY A 35 -24.33 -18.52 7.62
C GLY A 35 -24.02 -17.64 6.40
N GLY A 36 -22.92 -17.92 5.69
CA GLY A 36 -22.45 -17.10 4.58
C GLY A 36 -21.82 -15.79 5.05
N LYS A 37 -21.34 -15.73 6.30
CA LYS A 37 -20.78 -14.52 6.91
C LYS A 37 -19.27 -14.66 7.12
N VAL A 38 -18.53 -13.55 6.98
CA VAL A 38 -17.12 -13.48 7.39
C VAL A 38 -17.02 -13.42 8.92
N GLY A 39 -15.93 -13.92 9.49
CA GLY A 39 -15.62 -13.83 10.92
C GLY A 39 -14.92 -12.52 11.32
N GLY A 40 -14.51 -11.71 10.34
CA GLY A 40 -13.88 -10.40 10.51
C GLY A 40 -13.09 -10.00 9.27
N ASP A 41 -12.44 -8.82 9.30
CA ASP A 41 -11.70 -8.27 8.15
C ASP A 41 -10.60 -9.23 7.64
N ALA A 42 -9.98 -10.00 8.54
CA ALA A 42 -8.94 -10.99 8.23
C ALA A 42 -9.38 -12.12 7.27
N ASP A 43 -10.69 -12.30 7.06
CA ASP A 43 -11.25 -13.32 6.14
C ASP A 43 -11.46 -12.80 4.72
N PHE A 44 -11.22 -11.52 4.49
CA PHE A 44 -11.31 -10.92 3.17
C PHE A 44 -9.93 -10.84 2.51
N VAL A 45 -9.72 -11.62 1.46
CA VAL A 45 -8.46 -11.65 0.72
C VAL A 45 -8.58 -10.77 -0.52
N PHE A 46 -7.73 -9.75 -0.65
CA PHE A 46 -7.69 -8.85 -1.79
C PHE A 46 -6.29 -8.23 -1.91
N TYR A 47 -6.04 -7.38 -2.90
CA TYR A 47 -4.68 -6.90 -3.20
C TYR A 47 -3.96 -6.24 -1.99
N ASN A 48 -4.67 -5.53 -1.11
CA ASN A 48 -4.09 -4.93 0.10
C ASN A 48 -4.07 -5.87 1.32
N GLN A 49 -4.82 -6.97 1.28
CA GLN A 49 -4.77 -8.02 2.30
C GLN A 49 -4.66 -9.38 1.59
N PRO A 50 -3.46 -9.72 1.08
CA PRO A 50 -3.31 -10.85 0.17
C PRO A 50 -3.32 -12.20 0.87
N ALA A 51 -3.64 -12.28 2.17
CA ALA A 51 -3.67 -13.54 2.89
C ALA A 51 -4.74 -13.56 4.00
N ALA A 52 -5.37 -14.72 4.12
CA ALA A 52 -6.18 -15.17 5.25
C ALA A 52 -5.69 -16.59 5.63
N PRO A 53 -6.01 -17.12 6.82
CA PRO A 53 -5.74 -18.53 7.13
C PRO A 53 -6.27 -19.44 6.02
N GLY A 54 -5.38 -20.21 5.38
CA GLY A 54 -5.72 -21.13 4.29
C GLY A 54 -6.03 -20.50 2.93
N ALA A 55 -5.91 -19.18 2.75
CA ALA A 55 -6.08 -18.53 1.46
C ALA A 55 -5.02 -17.44 1.23
N ARG A 56 -4.42 -17.40 0.05
CA ARG A 56 -3.40 -16.40 -0.30
C ARG A 56 -3.49 -15.99 -1.76
N LEU A 57 -3.56 -14.69 -2.00
CA LEU A 57 -3.53 -14.07 -3.31
C LEU A 57 -2.11 -13.63 -3.66
N HIS A 58 -1.69 -13.88 -4.89
CA HIS A 58 -0.43 -13.43 -5.44
C HIS A 58 -0.62 -13.09 -6.93
N GLY A 59 -0.58 -11.79 -7.27
CA GLY A 59 -0.98 -11.31 -8.59
C GLY A 59 -2.42 -11.71 -8.92
N ASP A 60 -2.62 -12.38 -10.07
CA ASP A 60 -3.93 -12.86 -10.54
C ASP A 60 -4.29 -14.28 -10.05
N THR A 61 -3.52 -14.80 -9.10
CA THR A 61 -3.57 -16.19 -8.66
C THR A 61 -3.89 -16.29 -7.18
N LEU A 62 -5.05 -16.87 -6.87
CA LEU A 62 -5.50 -17.20 -5.53
C LEU A 62 -5.19 -18.66 -5.22
N THR A 63 -4.40 -18.90 -4.19
CA THR A 63 -4.17 -20.23 -3.61
C THR A 63 -5.09 -20.45 -2.43
N VAL A 64 -5.73 -21.62 -2.35
CA VAL A 64 -6.62 -21.99 -1.24
C VAL A 64 -6.25 -23.39 -0.78
N ASP A 65 -5.89 -23.53 0.49
CA ASP A 65 -5.79 -24.80 1.19
C ASP A 65 -6.99 -24.94 2.15
N PRO A 66 -8.03 -25.70 1.76
CA PRO A 66 -9.22 -25.84 2.58
C PRO A 66 -8.99 -26.43 3.98
N ALA A 67 -7.89 -27.18 4.18
CA ALA A 67 -7.55 -27.76 5.48
C ALA A 67 -6.91 -26.74 6.43
N ALA A 68 -6.31 -25.67 5.89
CA ALA A 68 -5.66 -24.60 6.65
C ALA A 68 -6.57 -23.38 6.86
N LEU A 69 -7.82 -23.42 6.37
CA LEU A 69 -8.82 -22.39 6.66
C LEU A 69 -9.09 -22.31 8.17
N ARG A 70 -9.48 -21.13 8.64
CA ARG A 70 -9.82 -20.95 10.06
C ARG A 70 -10.93 -21.91 10.52
N PRO A 71 -11.00 -22.25 11.81
CA PRO A 71 -12.13 -22.99 12.37
C PRO A 71 -13.48 -22.35 12.00
N GLY A 72 -14.46 -23.16 11.63
CA GLY A 72 -15.80 -22.70 11.22
C GLY A 72 -15.91 -22.21 9.77
N ALA A 73 -14.82 -22.16 9.00
CA ALA A 73 -14.89 -21.85 7.57
C ALA A 73 -15.54 -23.00 6.81
N THR A 74 -16.57 -22.70 6.01
CA THR A 74 -17.25 -23.69 5.18
C THR A 74 -17.40 -23.26 3.73
N ARG A 75 -17.03 -22.02 3.40
CA ARG A 75 -17.06 -21.50 2.04
C ARG A 75 -15.92 -20.51 1.77
N VAL A 76 -15.41 -20.53 0.54
CA VAL A 76 -14.50 -19.51 0.00
C VAL A 76 -15.09 -19.02 -1.33
N THR A 77 -15.46 -17.76 -1.39
CA THR A 77 -16.13 -17.17 -2.54
C THR A 77 -15.13 -16.33 -3.34
N VAL A 78 -14.96 -16.60 -4.63
CA VAL A 78 -14.06 -15.89 -5.53
C VAL A 78 -14.80 -14.80 -6.27
N VAL A 79 -14.27 -13.58 -6.19
CA VAL A 79 -14.86 -12.36 -6.72
C VAL A 79 -13.87 -11.72 -7.68
N VAL A 80 -14.38 -11.13 -8.76
CA VAL A 80 -13.58 -10.30 -9.66
C VAL A 80 -14.18 -8.92 -9.87
N SER A 81 -13.30 -7.94 -9.95
CA SER A 81 -13.57 -6.57 -10.36
C SER A 81 -12.63 -6.17 -11.51
N PRO A 82 -12.92 -5.10 -12.24
CA PRO A 82 -11.93 -4.43 -13.09
C PRO A 82 -10.69 -4.06 -12.29
N ALA A 83 -9.49 -4.30 -12.84
CA ALA A 83 -8.23 -3.84 -12.23
C ALA A 83 -8.03 -2.33 -12.36
N ASP A 84 -8.70 -1.70 -13.34
CA ASP A 84 -8.80 -0.25 -13.45
C ASP A 84 -10.14 0.21 -12.84
N PRO A 85 -10.14 0.99 -11.74
CA PRO A 85 -11.36 1.48 -11.10
C PRO A 85 -12.28 2.30 -12.02
N GLY A 86 -11.76 2.86 -13.12
CA GLY A 86 -12.53 3.60 -14.12
C GLY A 86 -13.12 2.74 -15.24
N ALA A 87 -12.73 1.47 -15.34
CA ALA A 87 -13.21 0.59 -16.40
C ALA A 87 -14.54 -0.09 -16.02
N ALA A 88 -15.50 -0.08 -16.94
CA ALA A 88 -16.72 -0.87 -16.79
C ALA A 88 -16.41 -2.35 -17.03
N LEU A 89 -16.83 -3.23 -16.12
CA LEU A 89 -16.58 -4.67 -16.22
C LEU A 89 -17.15 -5.27 -17.52
N GLY A 90 -18.30 -4.78 -18.00
CA GLY A 90 -18.87 -5.19 -19.29
C GLY A 90 -18.07 -4.76 -20.52
N GLY A 91 -17.15 -3.79 -20.37
CA GLY A 91 -16.20 -3.38 -21.40
C GLY A 91 -14.93 -4.23 -21.47
N LEU A 92 -14.74 -5.16 -20.53
CA LEU A 92 -13.58 -6.05 -20.45
C LEU A 92 -13.87 -7.40 -21.12
N PRO A 93 -12.83 -8.21 -21.43
CA PRO A 93 -13.01 -9.60 -21.83
C PRO A 93 -13.84 -10.39 -20.81
N ALA A 94 -14.41 -11.54 -21.19
CA ALA A 94 -15.12 -12.37 -20.21
C ALA A 94 -14.10 -13.01 -19.23
N PRO A 95 -14.25 -12.83 -17.90
CA PRO A 95 -13.29 -13.33 -16.92
C PRO A 95 -13.31 -14.86 -16.92
N THR A 96 -12.17 -15.49 -17.22
CA THR A 96 -12.09 -16.96 -17.30
C THR A 96 -11.37 -17.52 -16.09
N LEU A 97 -12.11 -18.21 -15.23
CA LEU A 97 -11.55 -18.92 -14.09
C LEU A 97 -10.87 -20.22 -14.54
N GLN A 98 -9.63 -20.41 -14.10
CA GLN A 98 -8.85 -21.63 -14.25
C GLN A 98 -8.53 -22.20 -12.86
N VAL A 99 -8.92 -23.44 -12.60
CA VAL A 99 -8.68 -24.11 -11.31
C VAL A 99 -7.77 -25.31 -11.51
N THR A 100 -6.63 -25.32 -10.82
CA THR A 100 -5.70 -26.44 -10.76
C THR A 100 -5.59 -26.98 -9.33
N GLY A 101 -5.41 -28.28 -9.21
CA GLY A 101 -5.20 -28.98 -7.95
C GLY A 101 -3.71 -29.18 -7.63
N PRO A 102 -3.40 -29.93 -6.57
CA PRO A 102 -2.03 -30.25 -6.19
C PRO A 102 -1.23 -30.83 -7.36
N GLY A 103 0.03 -30.41 -7.50
CA GLY A 103 0.90 -30.80 -8.61
C GLY A 103 0.52 -30.17 -9.96
N GLY A 104 -0.32 -29.13 -9.98
CA GLY A 104 -0.69 -28.40 -11.20
C GLY A 104 -1.75 -29.09 -12.06
N ARG A 105 -2.40 -30.15 -11.55
CA ARG A 105 -3.41 -30.92 -12.29
C ARG A 105 -4.62 -30.03 -12.64
N PRO A 106 -4.98 -29.84 -13.92
CA PRO A 106 -6.15 -29.04 -14.29
C PRO A 106 -7.46 -29.69 -13.83
N LEU A 107 -8.19 -29.01 -12.95
CA LEU A 107 -9.44 -29.51 -12.36
C LEU A 107 -10.65 -28.96 -13.11
N ALA A 108 -10.76 -27.63 -13.23
CA ALA A 108 -11.93 -27.00 -13.81
C ALA A 108 -11.58 -25.71 -14.55
N ARG A 109 -12.42 -25.36 -15.53
CA ARG A 109 -12.45 -24.06 -16.19
C ARG A 109 -13.88 -23.53 -16.17
N PHE A 110 -14.04 -22.22 -16.03
CA PHE A 110 -15.34 -21.58 -16.14
C PHE A 110 -15.20 -20.20 -16.76
N THR A 111 -16.00 -19.92 -17.78
CA THR A 111 -16.18 -18.57 -18.34
C THR A 111 -17.67 -18.21 -18.20
N PRO A 112 -18.03 -17.20 -17.40
CA PRO A 112 -19.41 -16.76 -17.25
C PRO A 112 -19.87 -15.99 -18.50
N PRO A 113 -21.18 -15.79 -18.68
CA PRO A 113 -21.71 -14.80 -19.61
C PRO A 113 -21.09 -13.42 -19.36
N ARG A 114 -21.02 -12.57 -20.41
CA ARG A 114 -20.50 -11.22 -20.22
C ARG A 114 -21.41 -10.43 -19.27
N PRO A 115 -20.84 -9.76 -18.25
CA PRO A 115 -21.59 -8.80 -17.46
C PRO A 115 -21.97 -7.60 -18.32
N GLU A 116 -23.14 -7.02 -18.05
CA GLU A 116 -23.65 -5.86 -18.80
C GLU A 116 -23.58 -4.59 -17.96
N ARG A 117 -24.16 -4.63 -16.76
CA ARG A 117 -24.28 -3.45 -15.87
C ARG A 117 -23.54 -3.62 -14.55
N GLU A 118 -23.04 -4.81 -14.29
CA GLU A 118 -22.44 -5.19 -13.02
C GLU A 118 -21.00 -4.71 -12.94
N THR A 119 -20.61 -4.27 -11.75
CA THR A 119 -19.27 -3.70 -11.48
C THR A 119 -18.33 -4.71 -10.82
N VAL A 120 -18.90 -5.79 -10.29
CA VAL A 120 -18.21 -6.96 -9.73
C VAL A 120 -18.94 -8.25 -10.09
N LEU A 121 -18.21 -9.37 -10.11
CA LEU A 121 -18.74 -10.68 -10.45
C LEU A 121 -18.28 -11.75 -9.47
N LEU A 122 -19.22 -12.51 -8.93
CA LEU A 122 -18.96 -13.77 -8.23
C LEU A 122 -18.69 -14.85 -9.27
N LEU A 123 -17.43 -15.28 -9.38
CA LEU A 123 -17.04 -16.28 -10.36
C LEU A 123 -17.37 -17.69 -9.90
N ALA A 124 -16.97 -18.03 -8.68
CA ALA A 124 -17.14 -19.38 -8.15
C ALA A 124 -17.10 -19.37 -6.63
N GLU A 125 -17.59 -20.45 -6.04
CA GLU A 125 -17.43 -20.74 -4.61
C GLU A 125 -16.81 -22.14 -4.42
N LEU A 126 -15.86 -22.23 -3.50
CA LEU A 126 -15.48 -23.48 -2.88
C LEU A 126 -16.38 -23.63 -1.66
N TYR A 127 -17.05 -24.76 -1.50
CA TYR A 127 -17.95 -24.99 -0.37
C TYR A 127 -17.81 -26.40 0.18
N ARG A 128 -17.96 -26.52 1.49
CA ARG A 128 -17.94 -27.80 2.19
C ARG A 128 -19.26 -28.54 1.95
N ARG A 129 -19.18 -29.82 1.61
CA ARG A 129 -20.34 -30.72 1.50
C ARG A 129 -19.98 -32.08 2.09
N GLY A 130 -20.55 -32.39 3.25
CA GLY A 130 -20.15 -33.55 4.04
C GLY A 130 -18.69 -33.44 4.49
N ALA A 131 -17.92 -34.51 4.32
CA ALA A 131 -16.50 -34.53 4.70
C ALA A 131 -15.56 -33.86 3.69
N GLY A 132 -16.05 -33.47 2.50
CA GLY A 132 -15.22 -32.96 1.41
C GLY A 132 -15.57 -31.54 0.97
N TRP A 133 -14.74 -31.00 0.06
CA TRP A 133 -14.95 -29.70 -0.57
C TRP A 133 -15.37 -29.86 -2.03
N LYS A 134 -16.17 -28.92 -2.52
CA LYS A 134 -16.62 -28.85 -3.91
C LYS A 134 -16.42 -27.45 -4.45
N LEU A 135 -16.19 -27.34 -5.75
CA LEU A 135 -16.24 -26.08 -6.49
C LEU A 135 -17.60 -25.95 -7.15
N ARG A 136 -18.23 -24.77 -7.11
CA ARG A 136 -19.40 -24.42 -7.91
C ARG A 136 -19.10 -23.16 -8.72
N ALA A 137 -19.41 -23.20 -10.01
CA ALA A 137 -19.41 -22.02 -10.87
C ALA A 137 -20.68 -21.19 -10.62
N LEU A 138 -20.52 -19.88 -10.42
CA LEU A 138 -21.64 -18.97 -10.16
C LEU A 138 -21.92 -18.11 -11.39
N GLY A 139 -21.04 -17.15 -11.68
CA GLY A 139 -21.23 -16.18 -12.76
C GLY A 139 -22.31 -15.14 -12.44
N GLN A 140 -22.48 -14.79 -11.17
CA GLN A 140 -23.49 -13.84 -10.70
C GLN A 140 -22.87 -12.45 -10.56
N GLY A 141 -23.42 -11.47 -11.26
CA GLY A 141 -22.98 -10.08 -11.19
C GLY A 141 -23.68 -9.31 -10.07
N TYR A 142 -23.00 -8.28 -9.57
CA TYR A 142 -23.49 -7.36 -8.55
C TYR A 142 -23.44 -5.94 -9.11
N ALA A 143 -24.60 -5.30 -9.22
CA ALA A 143 -24.73 -3.93 -9.72
C ALA A 143 -24.17 -2.90 -8.73
N ASP A 144 -24.36 -3.14 -7.42
CA ASP A 144 -23.98 -2.24 -6.32
C ASP A 144 -22.50 -2.33 -5.92
N GLY A 145 -21.66 -2.93 -6.76
CA GLY A 145 -20.22 -2.96 -6.53
C GLY A 145 -19.77 -3.93 -5.45
N LEU A 146 -18.46 -3.87 -5.18
CA LEU A 146 -17.83 -4.64 -4.11
C LEU A 146 -18.43 -4.28 -2.74
N ALA A 147 -18.91 -3.05 -2.59
CA ALA A 147 -19.63 -2.56 -1.42
C ALA A 147 -20.97 -3.31 -1.20
N GLY A 148 -21.86 -3.38 -2.20
CA GLY A 148 -23.10 -4.17 -2.07
C GLY A 148 -22.84 -5.65 -1.81
N LEU A 149 -21.81 -6.21 -2.47
CA LEU A 149 -21.38 -7.59 -2.24
C LEU A 149 -20.94 -7.81 -0.79
N ALA A 150 -20.13 -6.92 -0.24
CA ALA A 150 -19.60 -7.05 1.11
C ALA A 150 -20.73 -7.06 2.17
N ARG A 151 -21.82 -6.28 1.98
CA ARG A 151 -23.03 -6.33 2.84
C ARG A 151 -23.65 -7.71 2.92
N ASP A 152 -23.87 -8.33 1.76
CA ASP A 152 -24.52 -9.63 1.67
C ASP A 152 -23.74 -10.72 2.41
N PHE A 153 -22.40 -10.65 2.35
CA PHE A 153 -21.49 -11.55 3.07
C PHE A 153 -21.20 -11.15 4.52
N GLY A 154 -21.97 -10.20 5.08
CA GLY A 154 -21.89 -9.85 6.51
C GLY A 154 -20.82 -8.85 6.88
N VAL A 155 -20.20 -8.23 5.89
CA VAL A 155 -19.31 -7.10 6.08
C VAL A 155 -20.20 -5.85 6.17
N ASP A 156 -20.16 -5.12 7.28
CA ASP A 156 -21.15 -4.09 7.60
C ASP A 156 -20.98 -2.79 6.79
N VAL A 157 -21.41 -2.76 5.53
CA VAL A 157 -21.29 -1.57 4.69
C VAL A 157 -22.54 -0.70 4.85
N THR A 158 -22.40 0.57 5.20
CA THR A 158 -23.51 1.55 5.15
C THR A 158 -23.70 2.05 3.72
N ASP A 159 -24.92 2.07 3.18
CA ASP A 159 -25.23 2.69 1.88
C ASP A 159 -25.35 4.21 2.00
N ASP A 160 -24.66 4.93 1.10
CA ASP A 160 -24.96 6.31 0.74
C ASP A 160 -25.54 6.30 -0.68
N ALA A 161 -26.88 6.28 -0.82
CA ALA A 161 -27.64 7.00 -1.87
C ALA A 161 -29.15 6.65 -1.88
N SER A 162 -30.01 7.65 -1.67
CA SER A 162 -30.96 8.14 -2.69
C SER A 162 -32.05 9.03 -2.07
N SER A 163 -32.01 10.34 -2.39
CA SER A 163 -33.02 10.96 -3.26
C SER A 163 -32.72 12.45 -3.34
N ALA A 164 -32.30 12.91 -4.52
CA ALA A 164 -32.38 14.32 -4.86
C ALA A 164 -33.87 14.69 -4.94
N GLN A 165 -34.35 15.46 -3.96
CA GLN A 165 -35.52 16.30 -4.13
C GLN A 165 -35.08 17.77 -4.17
N PRO A 166 -35.71 18.61 -5.02
CA PRO A 166 -35.31 19.99 -5.21
C PRO A 166 -35.62 20.82 -3.96
N SER A 167 -34.63 21.55 -3.46
CA SER A 167 -34.79 22.51 -2.38
C SER A 167 -35.81 23.60 -2.76
N PRO A 168 -36.85 23.88 -1.95
CA PRO A 168 -37.60 25.12 -2.06
C PRO A 168 -36.70 26.26 -1.61
N GLY A 169 -36.62 27.31 -2.42
CA GLY A 169 -35.79 28.48 -2.16
C GLY A 169 -36.12 29.13 -0.82
N PHE A 170 -35.08 29.39 -0.03
CA PHE A 170 -35.15 30.33 1.07
C PHE A 170 -34.19 31.48 0.82
N THR A 171 -34.80 32.65 0.63
CA THR A 171 -34.22 33.99 0.57
C THR A 171 -33.48 34.35 1.85
N ALA A 172 -32.29 34.92 1.72
CA ALA A 172 -31.56 35.54 2.82
C ALA A 172 -32.23 36.84 3.29
N PRO A 173 -32.20 37.17 4.59
CA PRO A 173 -32.29 38.54 5.07
C PRO A 173 -30.93 39.08 5.59
N PRO A 174 -30.79 40.40 5.75
CA PRO A 174 -29.51 41.09 5.66
C PRO A 174 -28.76 41.25 6.99
N SER A 175 -27.48 41.58 6.81
CA SER A 175 -26.48 42.00 7.80
C SER A 175 -26.92 43.19 8.67
N THR A 176 -26.58 43.13 9.97
CA THR A 176 -26.37 44.31 10.82
C THR A 176 -25.11 44.15 11.67
N ALA A 177 -24.47 45.30 11.89
CA ALA A 177 -23.08 45.48 12.28
C ALA A 177 -22.76 45.26 13.76
N GLY A 178 -21.53 44.78 14.00
CA GLY A 178 -20.50 45.50 14.77
C GLY A 178 -20.50 45.39 16.29
N VAL A 179 -19.49 44.69 16.84
CA VAL A 179 -18.74 45.13 18.04
C VAL A 179 -17.28 44.68 17.90
N ARG A 180 -16.36 45.54 18.31
CA ARG A 180 -14.89 45.43 18.23
C ARG A 180 -14.29 45.22 19.63
N MET A 181 -13.12 44.58 19.64
CA MET A 181 -12.01 44.61 20.63
C MET A 181 -11.92 43.52 21.72
N GLY A 182 -10.72 42.91 21.78
CA GLY A 182 -10.22 42.17 22.96
C GLY A 182 -9.10 41.15 22.69
N ALA A 183 -7.87 41.60 22.42
CA ALA A 183 -6.63 40.86 22.75
C ALA A 183 -6.14 41.39 24.13
N PRO A 184 -5.27 40.71 24.92
CA PRO A 184 -4.22 39.74 24.52
C PRO A 184 -3.98 38.55 25.49
N ALA A 185 -3.11 37.60 25.13
CA ALA A 185 -2.01 37.11 26.00
C ALA A 185 -1.17 36.03 25.30
N ARG A 186 0.16 36.23 25.31
CA ARG A 186 1.18 35.25 24.89
C ARG A 186 1.48 34.31 26.06
N LEU A 187 1.59 33.00 25.81
CA LEU A 187 2.40 32.10 26.62
C LEU A 187 3.25 31.20 25.72
N SER A 188 4.54 31.53 25.71
CA SER A 188 5.65 30.74 25.19
C SER A 188 6.03 29.68 26.22
N GLY A 189 6.27 28.44 25.80
CA GLY A 189 6.98 27.46 26.63
C GLY A 189 6.44 26.03 26.59
N ALA A 190 6.64 25.29 25.49
CA ALA A 190 6.55 23.82 25.50
C ALA A 190 7.35 23.12 24.37
N ALA A 191 8.34 23.78 23.76
CA ALA A 191 9.08 23.24 22.60
C ALA A 191 10.45 22.58 22.94
N SER A 192 10.84 22.49 24.21
CA SER A 192 12.23 22.12 24.57
C SER A 192 12.43 20.74 25.21
N ARG A 193 11.43 19.84 25.16
CA ARG A 193 11.57 18.49 25.76
C ARG A 193 11.41 17.31 24.79
N LEU A 194 11.18 17.56 23.50
CA LEU A 194 11.09 16.51 22.47
C LEU A 194 12.39 16.28 21.67
N SER A 195 13.36 17.20 21.70
CA SER A 195 14.69 16.97 21.08
C SER A 195 15.56 15.95 21.82
N GLY A 196 15.30 15.66 23.10
CA GLY A 196 16.18 14.82 23.92
C GLY A 196 16.06 13.31 23.67
N VAL A 197 14.96 12.85 23.07
CA VAL A 197 14.71 11.42 22.83
C VAL A 197 15.25 10.98 21.47
N ALA A 198 15.22 11.85 20.46
CA ALA A 198 15.74 11.58 19.12
C ALA A 198 17.28 11.43 19.11
N SER A 199 18.01 12.19 19.92
CA SER A 199 19.49 12.12 19.97
C SER A 199 20.01 10.84 20.63
N ARG A 200 19.26 10.22 21.56
CA ARG A 200 19.71 9.01 22.29
C ARG A 200 19.55 7.71 21.49
N LEU A 201 18.71 7.70 20.46
CA LEU A 201 18.54 6.54 19.57
C LEU A 201 19.61 6.48 18.46
N SER A 202 20.15 7.63 18.06
CA SER A 202 21.26 7.71 17.10
C SER A 202 22.60 7.18 17.66
N GLU A 203 22.85 7.35 18.96
CA GLU A 203 24.09 6.85 19.60
C GLU A 203 24.08 5.34 19.88
N ALA A 204 22.90 4.73 20.05
CA ALA A 204 22.76 3.29 20.27
C ALA A 204 22.99 2.47 18.99
N ALA A 205 22.63 3.03 17.82
CA ALA A 205 22.88 2.42 16.52
C ALA A 205 24.36 2.48 16.10
N ALA A 206 25.09 3.55 16.45
CA ALA A 206 26.50 3.70 16.13
C ALA A 206 27.44 2.79 16.96
N ARG A 207 26.99 2.27 18.11
CA ARG A 207 27.80 1.39 18.99
C ARG A 207 27.78 -0.09 18.61
N ARG A 208 26.96 -0.51 17.63
CA ARG A 208 26.91 -1.92 17.16
C ARG A 208 27.85 -2.22 15.99
N SER A 209 28.61 -1.23 15.51
CA SER A 209 29.55 -1.37 14.39
C SER A 209 30.98 -1.11 14.85
N ARG A 210 31.53 -1.97 15.72
CA ARG A 210 32.96 -1.94 16.05
C ARG A 210 33.53 -3.35 16.00
N PRO A 211 34.49 -3.64 15.11
CA PRO A 211 35.19 -4.92 15.13
C PRO A 211 36.22 -4.90 16.27
N THR A 212 36.25 -6.00 17.02
CA THR A 212 37.24 -6.29 18.06
C THR A 212 38.55 -6.76 17.42
N GLY A 213 39.65 -6.06 17.70
CA GLY A 213 41.02 -6.51 17.40
C GLY A 213 41.93 -6.24 18.61
N GLY A 214 42.52 -7.31 19.16
CA GLY A 214 43.55 -7.25 20.19
C GLY A 214 44.95 -6.95 19.62
N PRO A 215 45.97 -6.73 20.47
CA PRO A 215 47.18 -5.98 20.11
C PRO A 215 48.42 -6.86 19.85
N SER A 216 49.40 -6.36 19.08
CA SER A 216 50.83 -6.30 19.48
C SER A 216 51.77 -5.79 18.35
N SER A 217 52.60 -4.81 18.74
CA SER A 217 54.02 -4.56 18.41
C SER A 217 54.54 -4.33 16.97
N ALA A 218 55.05 -3.10 16.80
CA ALA A 218 56.41 -2.71 16.39
C ALA A 218 56.94 -3.01 14.97
N GLY A 219 57.45 -1.95 14.31
CA GLY A 219 58.39 -2.08 13.19
C GLY A 219 58.35 -0.88 12.24
N ALA A 220 59.43 -0.11 12.20
CA ALA A 220 59.59 1.13 11.45
C ALA A 220 60.06 0.92 10.00
N GLY A 221 59.87 1.96 9.17
CA GLY A 221 60.84 2.33 8.13
C GLY A 221 60.42 2.17 6.66
N GLY A 222 60.35 3.31 5.96
CA GLY A 222 61.22 3.55 4.79
C GLY A 222 60.71 3.21 3.38
N SER A 223 60.47 4.29 2.63
CA SER A 223 60.93 4.51 1.25
C SER A 223 60.13 3.96 0.05
N ALA A 224 59.99 4.86 -0.93
CA ALA A 224 59.32 4.73 -2.22
C ALA A 224 60.31 4.26 -3.34
N PRO A 225 59.92 4.20 -4.64
CA PRO A 225 60.05 3.02 -5.52
C PRO A 225 61.20 3.16 -6.55
N PRO A 226 61.37 2.27 -7.58
CA PRO A 226 60.63 2.47 -8.85
C PRO A 226 60.40 1.22 -9.77
N ALA A 227 59.45 1.41 -10.70
CA ALA A 227 59.34 0.98 -12.10
C ALA A 227 59.71 -0.43 -12.61
N GLY A 228 58.77 -1.04 -13.34
CA GLY A 228 59.09 -1.85 -14.55
C GLY A 228 58.15 -3.01 -14.89
N VAL A 229 57.61 -2.96 -16.12
CA VAL A 229 57.25 -4.09 -17.01
C VAL A 229 55.83 -4.72 -16.92
N SER A 230 55.07 -4.55 -18.01
CA SER A 230 53.98 -5.44 -18.49
C SER A 230 54.54 -6.30 -19.66
N PRO A 231 53.92 -7.41 -20.14
CA PRO A 231 52.49 -7.78 -20.04
C PRO A 231 52.19 -9.27 -19.74
N GLY A 232 50.94 -9.58 -19.38
CA GLY A 232 50.47 -10.97 -19.29
C GLY A 232 48.97 -11.06 -18.98
N SER A 233 48.22 -11.62 -19.92
CA SER A 233 46.77 -11.81 -19.93
C SER A 233 46.23 -12.57 -18.72
N GLY A 234 45.11 -12.12 -18.15
CA GLY A 234 44.33 -12.90 -17.17
C GLY A 234 43.16 -12.13 -16.56
N TYR A 235 41.95 -12.48 -16.99
CA TYR A 235 40.62 -12.25 -16.38
C TYR A 235 40.21 -10.82 -15.98
N PRO A 236 39.09 -10.27 -16.48
CA PRO A 236 38.54 -9.05 -15.88
C PRO A 236 38.00 -9.36 -14.49
N ALA A 237 38.67 -8.81 -13.48
CA ALA A 237 38.16 -8.69 -12.13
C ALA A 237 36.89 -7.81 -12.12
N ALA A 238 35.95 -8.19 -11.27
CA ALA A 238 34.72 -7.45 -11.00
C ALA A 238 35.06 -5.98 -10.67
N GLY A 239 34.67 -5.08 -11.57
CA GLY A 239 34.82 -3.64 -11.38
C GLY A 239 33.92 -3.18 -10.23
N THR A 240 34.51 -2.44 -9.30
CA THR A 240 33.81 -1.56 -8.38
C THR A 240 32.78 -0.73 -9.16
N PRO A 241 31.49 -0.65 -8.77
CA PRO A 241 30.54 0.19 -9.48
C PRO A 241 30.99 1.64 -9.32
N GLY A 242 31.40 2.26 -10.43
CA GLY A 242 31.60 3.70 -10.47
C GLY A 242 30.25 4.43 -10.28
N PRO A 243 30.25 5.70 -9.87
CA PRO A 243 29.03 6.50 -9.84
C PRO A 243 28.44 6.55 -11.26
N LEU A 244 27.18 6.11 -11.42
CA LEU A 244 26.45 6.22 -12.67
C LEU A 244 26.37 7.71 -13.07
N ALA A 245 26.79 8.02 -14.30
CA ALA A 245 26.65 9.36 -14.88
C ALA A 245 25.15 9.75 -14.91
N PRO A 246 24.80 11.01 -14.60
CA PRO A 246 23.42 11.45 -14.59
C PRO A 246 22.82 11.25 -15.98
N ALA A 247 21.52 10.94 -16.02
CA ALA A 247 20.72 11.09 -17.22
C ALA A 247 20.82 12.56 -17.69
N ASP A 248 21.77 12.85 -18.58
CA ASP A 248 22.01 14.20 -19.10
C ASP A 248 20.69 14.76 -19.64
N GLY A 249 20.20 15.84 -19.02
CA GLY A 249 18.96 16.51 -19.42
C GLY A 249 17.66 16.04 -18.72
N PHE A 250 17.57 14.83 -18.16
CA PHE A 250 16.31 14.32 -17.56
C PHE A 250 15.75 15.26 -16.48
N LEU A 251 16.58 15.63 -15.51
CA LEU A 251 16.16 16.48 -14.40
C LEU A 251 15.71 17.87 -14.91
N GLY A 252 16.37 18.38 -15.94
CA GLY A 252 16.02 19.64 -16.60
C GLY A 252 14.66 19.57 -17.29
N LEU A 253 14.41 18.50 -18.06
CA LEU A 253 13.12 18.27 -18.74
C LEU A 253 11.97 18.13 -17.75
N VAL A 254 12.15 17.32 -16.71
CA VAL A 254 11.16 17.13 -15.64
C VAL A 254 10.86 18.45 -14.93
N ASN A 255 11.89 19.19 -14.51
CA ASN A 255 11.68 20.45 -13.79
C ASN A 255 11.09 21.54 -14.69
N SER A 256 11.39 21.54 -16.00
CA SER A 256 10.71 22.39 -16.99
C SER A 256 9.21 22.05 -17.08
N ALA A 257 8.86 20.77 -17.21
CA ALA A 257 7.47 20.31 -17.26
C ALA A 257 6.69 20.61 -15.97
N ARG A 258 7.35 20.50 -14.80
CA ARG A 258 6.78 20.85 -13.49
C ARG A 258 6.59 22.36 -13.35
N ALA A 259 7.56 23.18 -13.77
CA ALA A 259 7.46 24.63 -13.74
C ALA A 259 6.31 25.15 -14.62
N ALA A 260 6.13 24.58 -15.82
CA ALA A 260 5.01 24.89 -16.69
C ALA A 260 3.63 24.56 -16.06
N ALA A 261 3.59 23.65 -15.09
CA ALA A 261 2.40 23.28 -14.33
C ALA A 261 2.29 24.00 -12.97
N GLY A 262 3.17 24.96 -12.66
CA GLY A 262 3.20 25.65 -11.37
C GLY A 262 3.66 24.77 -10.20
N SER A 263 4.29 23.63 -10.48
CA SER A 263 4.76 22.67 -9.48
C SER A 263 6.22 22.94 -9.09
N PRO A 264 6.60 22.77 -7.81
CA PRO A 264 7.98 22.99 -7.36
C PRO A 264 8.94 21.96 -8.00
N PRO A 265 10.23 22.31 -8.18
CA PRO A 265 11.20 21.39 -8.76
C PRO A 265 11.50 20.21 -7.83
N VAL A 266 11.94 19.10 -8.42
CA VAL A 266 12.49 17.94 -7.69
C VAL A 266 14.02 17.91 -7.77
N SER A 267 14.65 17.22 -6.83
CA SER A 267 16.09 16.91 -6.83
C SER A 267 16.36 15.41 -6.98
N LEU A 268 17.51 15.03 -7.52
CA LEU A 268 17.91 13.62 -7.60
C LEU A 268 18.29 13.08 -6.22
N ASP A 269 17.86 11.86 -5.89
CA ASP A 269 18.32 11.11 -4.70
C ASP A 269 18.94 9.77 -5.13
N GLY A 270 20.18 9.52 -4.68
CA GLY A 270 20.94 8.34 -5.07
C GLY A 270 20.36 7.02 -4.56
N ARG A 271 19.62 7.02 -3.44
CA ARG A 271 18.96 5.82 -2.91
C ARG A 271 17.75 5.46 -3.77
N LEU A 272 16.94 6.45 -4.13
CA LEU A 272 15.87 6.27 -5.12
C LEU A 272 16.44 5.81 -6.47
N GLY A 273 17.57 6.38 -6.89
CA GLY A 273 18.27 5.97 -8.11
C GLY A 273 18.73 4.51 -8.08
N ALA A 274 19.31 4.07 -6.96
CA ALA A 274 19.71 2.67 -6.77
C ALA A 274 18.50 1.71 -6.79
N ALA A 275 17.40 2.08 -6.13
CA ALA A 275 16.16 1.31 -6.17
C ALA A 275 15.56 1.25 -7.60
N ALA A 276 15.58 2.37 -8.32
CA ALA A 276 15.12 2.46 -9.69
C ALA A 276 15.97 1.59 -10.63
N GLN A 277 17.29 1.62 -10.45
CA GLN A 277 18.25 0.81 -11.21
C GLN A 277 17.98 -0.67 -11.02
N ALA A 278 17.93 -1.13 -9.77
CA ALA A 278 17.66 -2.53 -9.44
C ALA A 278 16.32 -3.01 -10.01
N HIS A 279 15.29 -2.17 -10.03
CA HIS A 279 14.01 -2.52 -10.60
C HIS A 279 14.01 -2.53 -12.14
N ALA A 280 14.70 -1.58 -12.76
CA ALA A 280 14.86 -1.55 -14.21
C ALA A 280 15.65 -2.77 -14.72
N ASP A 281 16.69 -3.19 -13.99
CA ASP A 281 17.45 -4.42 -14.26
C ASP A 281 16.55 -5.66 -14.21
N ASP A 282 15.66 -5.74 -13.22
CA ASP A 282 14.72 -6.86 -13.09
C ASP A 282 13.65 -6.86 -14.19
N MET A 283 13.11 -5.70 -14.57
CA MET A 283 12.18 -5.60 -15.69
C MET A 283 12.84 -5.98 -17.02
N ALA A 284 14.05 -5.49 -17.28
CA ALA A 284 14.84 -5.81 -18.46
C ALA A 284 15.21 -7.30 -18.51
N SER A 285 15.60 -7.86 -17.36
CA SER A 285 15.89 -9.28 -17.22
C SER A 285 14.63 -10.12 -17.39
N ALA A 286 13.46 -9.68 -16.92
CA ALA A 286 12.21 -10.42 -17.05
C ALA A 286 11.56 -10.27 -18.43
N GLY A 287 11.91 -9.23 -19.18
CA GLY A 287 11.30 -8.87 -20.47
C GLY A 287 9.85 -8.39 -20.33
N ARG A 288 9.51 -7.75 -19.21
CA ARG A 288 8.13 -7.29 -18.92
C ARG A 288 8.11 -6.10 -17.97
N LEU A 289 7.08 -5.27 -18.06
CA LEU A 289 6.73 -4.29 -17.03
C LEU A 289 6.05 -4.98 -15.83
N GLY A 290 6.29 -4.46 -14.63
CA GLY A 290 5.62 -4.91 -13.42
C GLY A 290 6.07 -4.10 -12.20
N THR A 291 5.14 -3.88 -11.27
CA THR A 291 5.37 -3.22 -9.97
C THR A 291 6.11 -4.12 -8.97
N GLU A 292 6.17 -5.42 -9.28
CA GLU A 292 6.88 -6.45 -8.53
C GLU A 292 7.78 -7.27 -9.43
N SER A 293 8.89 -7.68 -8.83
CA SER A 293 9.85 -8.60 -9.41
C SER A 293 9.35 -10.05 -9.34
N ARG A 294 10.02 -10.98 -10.03
CA ARG A 294 9.54 -12.38 -10.12
C ARG A 294 9.52 -13.10 -8.77
N ASP A 295 10.33 -12.65 -7.84
CA ASP A 295 10.43 -13.11 -6.46
C ASP A 295 9.41 -12.45 -5.51
N GLY A 296 8.54 -11.56 -6.03
CA GLY A 296 7.56 -10.81 -5.25
C GLY A 296 8.13 -9.55 -4.58
N THR A 297 9.36 -9.15 -4.89
CA THR A 297 9.95 -7.91 -4.35
C THR A 297 9.33 -6.71 -5.06
N SER A 298 8.60 -5.87 -4.31
CA SER A 298 7.98 -4.65 -4.84
C SER A 298 8.98 -3.51 -5.01
N VAL A 299 8.66 -2.56 -5.89
CA VAL A 299 9.41 -1.29 -6.03
C VAL A 299 9.57 -0.57 -4.69
N HIS A 300 8.51 -0.56 -3.88
CA HIS A 300 8.50 0.10 -2.58
C HIS A 300 9.41 -0.59 -1.57
N GLN A 301 9.45 -1.93 -1.59
CA GLN A 301 10.40 -2.69 -0.79
C GLN A 301 11.84 -2.32 -1.16
N ARG A 302 12.16 -2.21 -2.46
CA ARG A 302 13.49 -1.76 -2.93
C ARG A 302 13.84 -0.36 -2.42
N VAL A 303 12.90 0.58 -2.48
CA VAL A 303 13.10 1.93 -1.92
C VAL A 303 13.44 1.84 -0.44
N THR A 304 12.70 1.07 0.35
CA THR A 304 12.97 0.94 1.78
C THR A 304 14.29 0.21 2.08
N ASP A 305 14.69 -0.77 1.26
CA ASP A 305 15.94 -1.51 1.40
C ASP A 305 17.19 -0.66 1.15
N THR A 306 17.04 0.43 0.38
CA THR A 306 18.10 1.45 0.25
C THR A 306 18.22 2.38 1.47
N GLY A 307 17.39 2.18 2.50
CA GLY A 307 17.31 3.06 3.66
C GLY A 307 16.60 4.39 3.38
N TYR A 308 15.80 4.46 2.31
CA TYR A 308 14.97 5.61 2.01
C TYR A 308 13.60 5.46 2.70
N THR A 309 13.35 6.30 3.70
CA THR A 309 12.03 6.42 4.32
C THR A 309 11.27 7.56 3.64
N TYR A 310 10.07 7.27 3.15
CA TYR A 310 9.24 8.23 2.44
C TYR A 310 7.93 8.49 3.18
N LEU A 311 7.37 9.67 2.94
CA LEU A 311 5.99 9.95 3.31
C LEU A 311 5.03 9.58 2.17
N THR A 312 5.44 9.90 0.95
CA THR A 312 4.70 9.53 -0.26
C THR A 312 5.69 9.10 -1.32
N VAL A 313 5.29 8.10 -2.09
CA VAL A 313 6.05 7.58 -3.22
C VAL A 313 5.11 7.36 -4.40
N GLY A 314 5.57 7.69 -5.58
CA GLY A 314 4.93 7.40 -6.86
C GLY A 314 5.95 6.78 -7.80
N GLU A 315 5.46 6.15 -8.86
CA GLU A 315 6.32 5.46 -9.82
C GLU A 315 5.82 5.63 -11.26
N HIS A 316 6.77 5.59 -12.18
CA HIS A 316 6.53 5.40 -13.60
C HIS A 316 7.38 4.22 -14.05
N LEU A 317 6.71 3.18 -14.54
CA LEU A 317 7.31 1.98 -15.10
C LEU A 317 6.96 1.93 -16.59
N VAL A 318 7.95 2.14 -17.44
CA VAL A 318 7.70 2.38 -18.87
C VAL A 318 8.68 1.59 -19.71
N SER A 319 8.20 0.98 -20.80
CA SER A 319 9.04 0.35 -21.81
C SER A 319 8.91 1.08 -23.14
N GLY A 320 10.01 1.25 -23.86
CA GLY A 320 10.00 1.77 -25.23
C GLY A 320 10.72 3.10 -25.44
N PRO A 321 10.54 4.15 -24.61
CA PRO A 321 11.29 5.38 -24.74
C PRO A 321 12.79 5.11 -24.76
N ARG A 322 13.51 5.69 -25.71
CA ARG A 322 14.95 5.52 -25.87
C ARG A 322 15.75 6.69 -25.30
N THR A 323 15.09 7.83 -25.10
CA THR A 323 15.71 9.04 -24.56
C THR A 323 14.91 9.63 -23.40
N PRO A 324 15.53 10.47 -22.54
CA PRO A 324 14.82 11.20 -21.50
C PRO A 324 13.65 12.04 -22.01
N GLU A 325 13.77 12.66 -23.19
CA GLU A 325 12.72 13.45 -23.84
C GLU A 325 11.50 12.57 -24.15
N GLU A 326 11.72 11.43 -24.82
CA GLU A 326 10.64 10.49 -25.14
C GLU A 326 9.95 9.96 -23.88
N PHE A 327 10.71 9.76 -22.80
CA PHE A 327 10.16 9.31 -21.51
C PHE A 327 9.30 10.40 -20.85
N VAL A 328 9.76 11.65 -20.82
CA VAL A 328 8.99 12.76 -20.25
C VAL A 328 7.72 12.99 -21.07
N ASP A 329 7.82 12.96 -22.40
CA ASP A 329 6.66 13.02 -23.29
C ASP A 329 5.69 11.85 -23.06
N TYR A 330 6.22 10.64 -22.80
CA TYR A 330 5.40 9.51 -22.38
C TYR A 330 4.62 9.81 -21.10
N CYS A 331 5.29 10.31 -20.06
CA CYS A 331 4.66 10.62 -18.78
C CYS A 331 3.58 11.70 -18.90
N LEU A 332 3.70 12.62 -19.86
CA LEU A 332 2.74 13.71 -20.05
C LEU A 332 1.49 13.30 -20.85
N ARG A 333 1.52 12.14 -21.55
CA ARG A 333 0.42 11.69 -22.42
C ARG A 333 -0.85 11.28 -21.67
N THR A 334 -0.73 10.53 -20.57
CA THR A 334 -1.91 10.07 -19.81
C THR A 334 -2.18 10.99 -18.62
N GLU A 335 -3.44 11.16 -18.25
CA GLU A 335 -3.82 12.00 -17.10
C GLU A 335 -3.15 11.51 -15.81
N GLN A 336 -3.14 10.19 -15.58
CA GLN A 336 -2.57 9.60 -14.37
C GLN A 336 -1.04 9.80 -14.28
N ALA A 337 -0.30 9.50 -15.35
CA ALA A 337 1.15 9.70 -15.37
C ALA A 337 1.50 11.20 -15.23
N ARG A 338 0.74 12.06 -15.89
CA ARG A 338 0.91 13.52 -15.83
C ARG A 338 0.66 14.06 -14.42
N ARG A 339 -0.33 13.52 -13.69
CA ARG A 339 -0.59 13.87 -12.28
C ARG A 339 0.62 13.55 -11.42
N THR A 340 1.14 12.32 -11.50
CA THR A 340 2.31 11.90 -10.72
C THR A 340 3.53 12.78 -11.02
N LEU A 341 3.86 13.02 -12.29
CA LEU A 341 5.02 13.84 -12.67
C LEU A 341 4.90 15.29 -12.15
N ARG A 342 3.68 15.82 -12.07
CA ARG A 342 3.38 17.19 -11.64
C ARG A 342 2.99 17.31 -10.17
N ASP A 343 2.95 16.22 -9.42
CA ASP A 343 2.47 16.28 -8.04
C ASP A 343 3.42 17.15 -7.19
N PRO A 344 2.93 18.25 -6.58
CA PRO A 344 3.75 19.13 -5.75
C PRO A 344 4.20 18.46 -4.45
N ALA A 345 3.61 17.32 -4.06
CA ALA A 345 4.03 16.56 -2.91
C ALA A 345 5.42 15.93 -3.10
N PHE A 346 5.79 15.55 -4.33
CA PHE A 346 7.12 14.98 -4.59
C PHE A 346 8.19 16.05 -4.63
N THR A 347 9.28 15.80 -3.90
CA THR A 347 10.44 16.71 -3.79
C THR A 347 11.72 16.06 -4.31
N GLN A 348 11.75 14.73 -4.44
CA GLN A 348 12.90 13.97 -4.89
C GLN A 348 12.51 12.96 -5.97
N VAL A 349 13.46 12.62 -6.82
CA VAL A 349 13.31 11.61 -7.88
C VAL A 349 14.56 10.73 -7.97
N GLY A 350 14.35 9.44 -8.23
CA GLY A 350 15.39 8.53 -8.70
C GLY A 350 14.95 7.94 -10.04
N VAL A 351 15.84 7.92 -11.02
CA VAL A 351 15.53 7.39 -12.35
C VAL A 351 16.64 6.47 -12.81
N ALA A 352 16.25 5.40 -13.48
CA ALA A 352 17.17 4.52 -14.19
C ALA A 352 16.49 3.96 -15.44
N HIS A 353 17.29 3.57 -16.42
CA HIS A 353 16.82 2.84 -17.57
C HIS A 353 17.80 1.74 -17.96
N VAL A 354 17.28 0.60 -18.40
CA VAL A 354 18.07 -0.57 -18.78
C VAL A 354 17.52 -1.14 -20.08
N THR A 355 18.40 -1.35 -21.05
CA THR A 355 18.02 -1.98 -22.32
C THR A 355 18.11 -3.49 -22.19
N GLY A 356 16.98 -4.18 -22.38
CA GLY A 356 16.90 -5.63 -22.30
C GLY A 356 17.68 -6.28 -23.43
N SER A 357 18.69 -7.09 -23.10
CA SER A 357 19.53 -7.78 -24.08
C SER A 357 18.76 -8.75 -25.00
N ARG A 358 17.59 -9.23 -24.54
CA ARG A 358 16.75 -10.19 -25.28
C ARG A 358 15.66 -9.55 -26.13
N THR A 359 15.06 -8.45 -25.67
CA THR A 359 13.93 -7.81 -26.37
C THR A 359 14.38 -6.58 -27.16
N GLY A 360 15.52 -5.98 -26.82
CA GLY A 360 15.99 -4.72 -27.39
C GLY A 360 15.22 -3.50 -26.86
N ASP A 361 14.21 -3.70 -26.01
CA ASP A 361 13.43 -2.61 -25.42
C ASP A 361 14.20 -1.97 -24.26
N THR A 362 14.04 -0.65 -24.12
CA THR A 362 14.53 0.09 -22.97
C THR A 362 13.44 0.18 -21.90
N TYR A 363 13.75 -0.30 -20.70
CA TYR A 363 12.89 -0.30 -19.53
C TYR A 363 13.30 0.83 -18.60
N TRP A 364 12.38 1.75 -18.32
CA TRP A 364 12.54 2.88 -17.43
C TRP A 364 11.83 2.65 -16.11
N THR A 365 12.52 3.00 -15.03
CA THR A 365 11.93 3.16 -13.70
C THR A 365 12.21 4.59 -13.24
N ALA A 366 11.16 5.35 -12.97
CA ALA A 366 11.28 6.64 -12.28
C ALA A 366 10.46 6.61 -10.99
N LEU A 367 11.14 6.82 -9.86
CA LEU A 367 10.58 6.82 -8.51
C LEU A 367 10.54 8.24 -7.99
N TRP A 368 9.35 8.70 -7.64
CA TRP A 368 9.07 10.05 -7.16
C TRP A 368 8.77 9.95 -5.69
N ALA A 369 9.41 10.75 -4.85
CA ALA A 369 9.17 10.64 -3.43
C ALA A 369 9.24 11.98 -2.70
N ARG A 370 8.54 12.02 -1.56
CA ARG A 370 8.83 12.95 -0.49
C ARG A 370 9.50 12.18 0.63
N PRO A 371 10.73 12.53 1.04
CA PRO A 371 11.36 11.84 2.15
C PRO A 371 10.59 12.15 3.43
N LEU A 372 10.52 11.17 4.34
CA LEU A 372 9.92 11.36 5.66
C LEU A 372 10.89 12.16 6.53
N MET A 373 10.61 13.45 6.76
CA MET A 373 11.41 14.28 7.66
C MET A 373 10.85 14.25 9.09
N PRO A 374 11.68 14.52 10.13
CA PRO A 374 11.25 14.54 11.52
C PRO A 374 10.06 15.47 11.86
N GLY A 375 9.73 16.43 10.98
CA GLY A 375 8.55 17.30 11.10
C GLY A 375 7.31 16.85 10.32
N ASP A 376 7.43 15.86 9.43
CA ASP A 376 6.34 15.42 8.56
C ASP A 376 5.29 14.59 9.30
N LEU A 377 5.68 13.84 10.33
CA LEU A 377 4.76 13.01 11.11
C LEU A 377 3.58 13.81 11.68
N VAL A 378 3.87 15.01 12.21
CA VAL A 378 2.84 15.89 12.79
C VAL A 378 1.89 16.40 11.72
N ARG A 379 2.41 16.82 10.56
CA ARG A 379 1.60 17.29 9.43
C ARG A 379 0.73 16.17 8.87
N THR A 380 1.30 15.00 8.68
CA THR A 380 0.60 13.80 8.19
C THR A 380 -0.51 13.38 9.15
N ALA A 381 -0.23 13.34 10.45
CA ALA A 381 -1.22 13.06 11.48
C ALA A 381 -2.38 14.07 11.47
N ALA A 382 -2.07 15.37 11.31
CA ALA A 382 -3.08 16.41 11.20
C ALA A 382 -3.95 16.23 9.94
N GLU A 383 -3.35 15.95 8.79
CA GLU A 383 -4.08 15.76 7.53
C GLU A 383 -5.02 14.54 7.58
N VAL A 384 -4.56 13.41 8.12
CA VAL A 384 -5.40 12.22 8.36
C VAL A 384 -6.55 12.56 9.32
N THR A 385 -6.28 13.32 10.38
CA THR A 385 -7.31 13.75 11.33
C THR A 385 -8.36 14.64 10.66
N ASP A 386 -7.92 15.60 9.83
CA ASP A 386 -8.82 16.50 9.09
C ASP A 386 -9.67 15.75 8.08
N LEU A 387 -9.09 14.82 7.32
CA LEU A 387 -9.80 13.93 6.41
C LEU A 387 -10.84 13.09 7.15
N THR A 388 -10.46 12.47 8.26
CA THR A 388 -11.37 11.69 9.11
C THR A 388 -12.53 12.54 9.64
N ASN A 389 -12.24 13.77 10.09
CA ASN A 389 -13.24 14.69 10.61
C ASN A 389 -14.17 15.21 9.51
N ARG A 390 -13.72 15.31 8.25
CA ARG A 390 -14.62 15.58 7.12
C ARG A 390 -15.64 14.46 6.92
N GLU A 391 -15.22 13.20 7.01
CA GLU A 391 -16.15 12.06 6.92
C GLU A 391 -17.17 12.06 8.06
N ARG A 392 -16.72 12.32 9.29
CA ARG A 392 -17.63 12.45 10.45
C ARG A 392 -18.60 13.61 10.29
N THR A 393 -18.15 14.75 9.78
CA THR A 393 -19.01 15.91 9.54
C THR A 393 -20.06 15.61 8.47
N ARG A 394 -19.70 14.90 7.39
CA ARG A 394 -20.66 14.44 6.37
C ARG A 394 -21.72 13.51 6.95
N ALA A 395 -21.34 12.68 7.93
CA ALA A 395 -22.25 11.81 8.66
C ALA A 395 -23.03 12.51 9.81
N GLY A 396 -22.91 13.84 9.97
CA GLY A 396 -23.61 14.57 11.03
C GLY A 396 -23.06 14.32 12.45
N LEU A 397 -21.81 13.89 12.57
CA LEU A 397 -21.13 13.62 13.83
C LEU A 397 -20.17 14.75 14.21
N PRO A 398 -19.95 14.98 15.52
CA PRO A 398 -18.96 15.95 15.96
C PRO A 398 -17.54 15.50 15.56
N PRO A 399 -16.65 16.45 15.22
CA PRO A 399 -15.26 16.15 14.93
C PRO A 399 -14.55 15.61 16.18
N LEU A 400 -13.59 14.71 15.96
CA LEU A 400 -12.71 14.17 16.98
C LEU A 400 -11.63 15.18 17.34
N ALA A 401 -11.36 15.33 18.63
CA ALA A 401 -10.24 16.12 19.13
C ALA A 401 -8.94 15.30 19.10
N THR A 402 -7.85 15.89 18.63
CA THR A 402 -6.53 15.23 18.70
C THR A 402 -6.10 15.00 20.14
N ASP A 403 -5.66 13.79 20.46
CA ASP A 403 -5.15 13.40 21.78
C ASP A 403 -3.69 12.96 21.64
N THR A 404 -2.80 13.65 22.35
CA THR A 404 -1.35 13.43 22.26
C THR A 404 -0.91 12.09 22.85
N LEU A 405 -1.64 11.55 23.82
CA LEU A 405 -1.35 10.25 24.43
C LEU A 405 -1.78 9.12 23.50
N LEU A 406 -2.95 9.24 22.86
CA LEU A 406 -3.37 8.31 21.81
C LEU A 406 -2.44 8.37 20.59
N THR A 407 -2.00 9.58 20.20
CA THR A 407 -1.04 9.78 19.10
C THR A 407 0.28 9.08 19.41
N ARG A 408 0.77 9.19 20.64
CA ARG A 408 1.99 8.50 21.08
C ARG A 408 1.85 6.98 20.99
N ALA A 409 0.72 6.43 21.42
CA ALA A 409 0.44 4.99 21.34
C ALA A 409 0.34 4.52 19.88
N ALA A 410 -0.42 5.23 19.04
CA ALA A 410 -0.56 4.93 17.61
C ALA A 410 0.78 4.99 16.87
N GLN A 411 1.58 6.03 17.12
CA GLN A 411 2.91 6.18 16.51
C GLN A 411 3.86 5.06 16.93
N ALA A 412 3.83 4.66 18.21
CA ALA A 412 4.64 3.54 18.70
C ALA A 412 4.24 2.24 17.99
N HIS A 413 2.95 1.99 17.78
CA HIS A 413 2.46 0.79 17.10
C HIS A 413 2.84 0.75 15.62
N SER A 414 2.64 1.84 14.86
CA SER A 414 3.11 1.92 13.47
C SER A 414 4.62 1.70 13.36
N THR A 415 5.39 2.24 14.31
CA THR A 415 6.85 2.03 14.36
C THR A 415 7.19 0.57 14.68
N ASP A 416 6.47 -0.07 15.60
CA ASP A 416 6.71 -1.48 15.95
C ASP A 416 6.39 -2.41 14.78
N MET A 417 5.30 -2.15 14.03
CA MET A 417 4.95 -2.90 12.82
C MET A 417 6.08 -2.88 11.78
N VAL A 418 6.76 -1.74 11.63
CA VAL A 418 7.96 -1.63 10.79
C VAL A 418 9.14 -2.38 11.39
N VAL A 419 9.49 -2.11 12.65
CA VAL A 419 10.72 -2.61 13.30
C VAL A 419 10.71 -4.12 13.48
N ARG A 420 9.56 -4.69 13.85
CA ARG A 420 9.39 -6.13 14.11
C ARG A 420 8.73 -6.87 12.94
N ALA A 421 8.53 -6.18 11.81
CA ALA A 421 8.03 -6.74 10.56
C ALA A 421 6.73 -7.56 10.70
N PHE A 422 5.71 -6.96 11.32
CA PHE A 422 4.39 -7.56 11.49
C PHE A 422 3.28 -6.57 11.12
N TYR A 423 2.09 -7.09 10.82
CA TYR A 423 0.88 -6.30 10.59
C TYR A 423 -0.28 -6.94 11.33
N SER A 424 -0.66 -6.35 12.47
CA SER A 424 -1.66 -6.87 13.39
C SER A 424 -2.08 -5.80 14.39
N HIS A 425 -3.33 -5.86 14.86
CA HIS A 425 -3.81 -5.06 15.99
C HIS A 425 -3.13 -5.46 17.31
N THR A 426 -2.83 -6.75 17.45
CA THR A 426 -2.12 -7.33 18.59
C THR A 426 -0.63 -7.29 18.34
N GLY A 427 0.11 -6.68 19.27
CA GLY A 427 1.57 -6.64 19.23
C GLY A 427 2.17 -8.05 19.40
N PRO A 428 3.40 -8.31 18.92
CA PRO A 428 4.09 -9.59 19.12
C PRO A 428 4.32 -9.95 20.60
N ASP A 429 4.28 -8.96 21.48
CA ASP A 429 4.31 -9.11 22.94
C ASP A 429 2.93 -9.39 23.56
N GLY A 430 1.89 -9.55 22.75
CA GLY A 430 0.51 -9.74 23.16
C GLY A 430 -0.24 -8.45 23.51
N SER A 431 0.39 -7.28 23.39
CA SER A 431 -0.25 -6.01 23.72
C SER A 431 -1.43 -5.69 22.81
N GLN A 432 -2.53 -5.26 23.41
CA GLN A 432 -3.72 -4.81 22.70
C GLN A 432 -3.75 -3.27 22.59
N PRO A 433 -4.60 -2.69 21.73
CA PRO A 433 -4.63 -1.23 21.53
C PRO A 433 -4.88 -0.44 22.82
N TRP A 434 -5.72 -0.95 23.72
CA TRP A 434 -5.97 -0.33 25.03
C TRP A 434 -4.78 -0.44 25.99
N ASP A 435 -4.01 -1.52 25.94
CA ASP A 435 -2.78 -1.66 26.75
C ASP A 435 -1.76 -0.63 26.30
N ARG A 436 -1.60 -0.43 24.98
CA ARG A 436 -0.71 0.59 24.42
C ARG A 436 -1.18 2.00 24.76
N ALA A 437 -2.48 2.28 24.71
CA ALA A 437 -3.04 3.56 25.13
C ALA A 437 -2.77 3.83 26.62
N ALA A 438 -3.02 2.85 27.50
CA ALA A 438 -2.76 2.95 28.93
C ALA A 438 -1.28 3.11 29.25
N ALA A 439 -0.39 2.37 28.56
CA ALA A 439 1.06 2.51 28.70
C ALA A 439 1.57 3.89 28.24
N ALA A 440 0.89 4.53 27.29
CA ALA A 440 1.14 5.92 26.92
C ALA A 440 0.61 6.94 27.94
N GLY A 441 -0.18 6.51 28.92
CA GLY A 441 -0.76 7.32 30.00
C GLY A 441 -2.21 7.76 29.75
N SER A 442 -2.88 7.24 28.71
CA SER A 442 -4.26 7.56 28.41
C SER A 442 -5.22 7.03 29.48
N THR A 443 -6.19 7.85 29.88
CA THR A 443 -7.25 7.49 30.85
C THR A 443 -8.60 7.20 30.18
N ARG A 444 -8.64 7.19 28.85
CA ARG A 444 -9.84 6.87 28.05
C ARG A 444 -10.30 5.45 28.36
N ARG A 445 -11.61 5.27 28.49
CA ARG A 445 -12.20 3.98 28.92
C ARG A 445 -12.58 3.10 27.75
N THR A 446 -12.89 3.71 26.61
CA THR A 446 -13.17 3.00 25.37
C THR A 446 -12.10 3.32 24.36
N ILE A 447 -11.46 2.29 23.80
CA ILE A 447 -10.43 2.41 22.77
C ILE A 447 -10.87 1.66 21.53
N GLY A 448 -10.70 2.26 20.35
CA GLY A 448 -10.85 1.61 19.04
C GLY A 448 -9.59 1.82 18.22
N GLU A 449 -9.31 0.92 17.28
CA GLU A 449 -8.13 1.03 16.42
C GLU A 449 -8.48 0.66 14.98
N ASN A 450 -7.98 1.46 14.04
CA ASN A 450 -7.83 1.08 12.64
C ASN A 450 -6.34 1.02 12.32
N ILE A 451 -5.91 0.03 11.54
CA ILE A 451 -4.54 -0.05 11.02
C ILE A 451 -4.57 -0.20 9.51
N ALA A 452 -3.56 0.30 8.83
CA ALA A 452 -3.41 0.10 7.39
C ALA A 452 -1.93 0.03 7.02
N CYS A 453 -1.62 -0.56 5.87
CA CYS A 453 -0.28 -0.55 5.31
C CYS A 453 -0.33 -0.48 3.79
N GLY A 454 0.70 0.10 3.17
CA GLY A 454 0.81 0.23 1.71
C GLY A 454 0.23 1.51 1.11
N GLN A 455 -0.62 2.25 1.82
CA GLN A 455 -1.18 3.49 1.30
C GLN A 455 -0.11 4.58 1.25
N ARG A 456 -0.11 5.35 0.16
CA ARG A 456 0.97 6.26 -0.23
C ARG A 456 0.68 7.71 0.17
N SER A 457 -0.48 7.97 0.77
CA SER A 457 -0.89 9.30 1.22
C SER A 457 -1.95 9.25 2.33
N PRO A 458 -2.12 10.35 3.09
CA PRO A 458 -3.25 10.54 4.01
C PRO A 458 -4.62 10.33 3.36
N ALA A 459 -4.81 10.82 2.12
CA ALA A 459 -6.07 10.69 1.40
C ALA A 459 -6.37 9.22 1.09
N GLU A 460 -5.40 8.49 0.56
CA GLU A 460 -5.54 7.07 0.19
C GLU A 460 -5.81 6.19 1.42
N VAL A 461 -5.19 6.48 2.58
CA VAL A 461 -5.45 5.71 3.80
C VAL A 461 -6.83 5.98 4.39
N VAL A 462 -7.29 7.24 4.42
CA VAL A 462 -8.64 7.53 4.92
C VAL A 462 -9.71 6.98 3.98
N GLU A 463 -9.52 7.11 2.67
CA GLU A 463 -10.38 6.46 1.68
C GLU A 463 -10.40 4.94 1.86
N GLY A 464 -9.23 4.31 2.03
CA GLY A 464 -9.11 2.88 2.31
C GLY A 464 -9.87 2.45 3.57
N TRP A 465 -9.79 3.23 4.66
CA TRP A 465 -10.57 2.97 5.87
C TRP A 465 -12.07 3.20 5.67
N MET A 466 -12.49 4.23 4.93
CA MET A 466 -13.91 4.47 4.67
C MET A 466 -14.53 3.42 3.75
N ASN A 467 -13.74 2.81 2.87
CA ASN A 467 -14.15 1.70 2.02
C ASN A 467 -14.16 0.35 2.76
N SER A 468 -13.65 0.30 3.99
CA SER A 468 -13.65 -0.88 4.85
C SER A 468 -14.69 -0.73 5.97
N PRO A 469 -15.73 -1.58 5.99
CA PRO A 469 -16.76 -1.58 7.03
C PRO A 469 -16.29 -1.48 8.48
N GLY A 470 -15.39 -2.36 8.90
CA GLY A 470 -14.88 -2.38 10.28
C GLY A 470 -14.19 -1.06 10.64
N HIS A 471 -13.35 -0.56 9.74
CA HIS A 471 -12.64 0.71 9.92
C HIS A 471 -13.58 1.92 9.89
N ARG A 472 -14.54 1.97 8.95
CA ARG A 472 -15.56 3.01 8.85
C ARG A 472 -16.44 3.04 10.10
N ALA A 473 -16.82 1.88 10.65
CA ALA A 473 -17.61 1.79 11.87
C ALA A 473 -16.89 2.46 13.04
N ASN A 474 -15.57 2.28 13.18
CA ASN A 474 -14.77 3.00 14.17
C ASN A 474 -14.74 4.51 13.89
N ILE A 475 -14.50 4.95 12.64
CA ILE A 475 -14.46 6.37 12.26
C ILE A 475 -15.79 7.06 12.58
N LEU A 476 -16.92 6.41 12.32
CA LEU A 476 -18.27 6.95 12.49
C LEU A 476 -18.91 6.61 13.85
N LYS A 477 -18.16 5.98 14.76
CA LYS A 477 -18.67 5.68 16.09
C LYS A 477 -18.88 6.97 16.87
N ARG A 478 -20.13 7.20 17.32
CA ARG A 478 -20.55 8.46 17.96
C ARG A 478 -19.89 8.67 19.32
N GLU A 479 -19.62 7.59 20.05
CA GLU A 479 -19.04 7.64 21.40
C GLU A 479 -17.59 8.12 21.39
N PHE A 480 -16.85 7.91 20.30
CA PHE A 480 -15.49 8.41 20.19
C PHE A 480 -15.47 9.93 20.08
N THR A 481 -14.65 10.53 20.92
CA THR A 481 -14.47 11.98 21.03
C THR A 481 -13.04 12.40 20.73
N HIS A 482 -12.08 11.47 20.81
CA HIS A 482 -10.67 11.74 20.64
C HIS A 482 -10.01 10.79 19.64
N ILE A 483 -8.94 11.26 19.01
CA ILE A 483 -8.18 10.53 17.99
C ILE A 483 -6.68 10.75 18.14
N GLY A 484 -5.90 9.71 17.89
CA GLY A 484 -4.46 9.78 17.70
C GLY A 484 -4.03 9.04 16.44
N ILE A 485 -3.08 9.61 15.69
CA ILE A 485 -2.60 9.05 14.43
C ILE A 485 -1.12 8.67 14.54
N GLY A 486 -0.78 7.49 14.06
CA GLY A 486 0.59 7.01 13.90
C GLY A 486 0.91 6.72 12.45
N PHE A 487 2.08 7.14 11.99
CA PHE A 487 2.60 6.83 10.66
C PHE A 487 4.06 6.41 10.73
N ALA A 488 4.41 5.31 10.08
CA ALA A 488 5.79 4.90 9.91
C ALA A 488 6.02 4.47 8.46
N GLY A 489 7.06 5.03 7.83
CA GLY A 489 7.58 4.51 6.57
C GLY A 489 8.61 3.42 6.83
N GLY A 490 8.71 2.43 5.93
CA GLY A 490 9.62 1.30 6.03
C GLY A 490 8.90 -0.05 5.94
N GLY A 491 9.66 -1.14 5.94
CA GLY A 491 9.16 -2.52 5.93
C GLY A 491 8.51 -2.95 4.59
N LYS A 492 8.04 -4.21 4.54
CA LYS A 492 7.49 -4.85 3.33
C LYS A 492 6.36 -4.12 2.63
N ALA A 493 5.47 -3.52 3.41
CA ALA A 493 4.36 -2.74 2.90
C ALA A 493 4.76 -1.28 2.59
N GLY A 494 5.98 -0.85 2.88
CA GLY A 494 6.47 0.50 2.60
C GLY A 494 5.96 1.58 3.56
N THR A 495 4.69 1.52 3.96
CA THR A 495 4.07 2.43 4.94
C THR A 495 3.16 1.67 5.89
N TYR A 496 3.04 2.17 7.12
CA TYR A 496 2.18 1.64 8.17
C TYR A 496 1.48 2.78 8.90
N TRP A 497 0.18 2.63 9.06
CA TRP A 497 -0.74 3.63 9.59
C TRP A 497 -1.52 3.04 10.76
N THR A 498 -1.69 3.83 11.80
CA THR A 498 -2.54 3.50 12.94
C THR A 498 -3.42 4.69 13.28
N GLN A 499 -4.71 4.46 13.45
CA GLN A 499 -5.68 5.44 13.93
C GLN A 499 -6.30 4.89 15.21
N LEU A 500 -6.05 5.57 16.32
CA LEU A 500 -6.48 5.14 17.64
C LEU A 500 -7.54 6.12 18.17
N PHE A 501 -8.69 5.60 18.56
CA PHE A 501 -9.83 6.38 19.03
C PHE A 501 -10.00 6.26 20.54
N GLY A 502 -10.56 7.30 21.16
CA GLY A 502 -10.81 7.33 22.60
C GLY A 502 -12.11 8.01 22.99
N ALA A 503 -12.73 7.52 24.06
CA ALA A 503 -13.82 8.17 24.79
C ALA A 503 -13.51 8.27 26.28
#